data_AF-A0A7S1NU42-F1
#
_entry.id   AF-A0A7S1NU42-F1
#
_cell.length_a   1.000
_cell.length_b   1.000
_cell.length_c   1.000
_cell.angle_alpha   90.00
_cell.angle_beta   90.00
_cell.angle_gamma   90.00
#
_symmetry.space_group_name_H-M   'P 1'
#
loop_
_entity.id
_entity.type
_entity.pdbx_description
1 polymer ?
#
loop_
_entity_poly.entity_id
_entity_poly.type
_entity_poly.pdbx_seq_one_letter_code
_entity_poly.pdbx_strand_id
1 'polypeptide(L)'
;GVARCTLSLPMEVWAQDPDVSGHTVLDKEVHKALTGDTINWNAYFTILLPVRTPADHNCLSHSVSLAIWGAQDSRYKLRQAIAKTMSSEIGRTYFRECYTKAQVERDQLDFGSPIERSPEEWSREWQQELDLVQDHGQSL
;
A
#
# COMPACT_ATOMS: atom_id res chain seq x y z
N GLY A 1 -0.39 -20.78 12.64
CA GLY A 1 -0.63 -20.81 11.18
C GLY A 1 -1.07 -19.44 10.74
N VAL A 2 -0.60 -18.94 9.60
CA VAL A 2 -1.09 -17.68 9.03
C VAL A 2 -2.44 -17.98 8.36
N ALA A 3 -3.53 -17.45 8.92
CA ALA A 3 -4.84 -17.56 8.30
C ALA A 3 -4.84 -16.76 7.01
N ARG A 4 -5.26 -17.39 5.90
CA ARG A 4 -5.58 -16.66 4.66
C ARG A 4 -6.94 -16.03 4.89
N CYS A 5 -6.97 -14.70 4.98
CA CYS A 5 -8.19 -13.93 5.14
C CYS A 5 -8.32 -12.96 3.96
N THR A 6 -9.52 -12.82 3.44
CA THR A 6 -9.87 -11.87 2.38
C THR A 6 -11.26 -11.35 2.69
N LEU A 7 -11.43 -10.03 2.63
CA LEU A 7 -12.73 -9.39 2.73
C LEU A 7 -13.39 -9.35 1.35
N SER A 8 -14.64 -9.84 1.29
CA SER A 8 -15.54 -9.60 0.18
C SER A 8 -16.74 -8.83 0.70
N LEU A 9 -17.11 -7.73 0.03
CA LEU A 9 -18.30 -6.98 0.39
C LEU A 9 -19.57 -7.78 0.05
N PRO A 10 -20.56 -7.85 0.94
CA PRO A 10 -21.84 -8.47 0.64
C PRO A 10 -22.57 -7.69 -0.48
N MET A 11 -23.37 -8.39 -1.28
CA MET A 11 -23.99 -7.86 -2.51
C MET A 11 -24.92 -6.66 -2.24
N GLU A 12 -25.48 -6.58 -1.03
CA GLU A 12 -26.32 -5.49 -0.55
C GLU A 12 -25.55 -4.16 -0.45
N VAL A 13 -24.23 -4.22 -0.22
CA VAL A 13 -23.35 -3.04 -0.18
C VAL A 13 -23.24 -2.39 -1.56
N TRP A 14 -23.29 -3.18 -2.63
CA TRP A 14 -23.22 -2.68 -4.02
C TRP A 14 -24.46 -1.87 -4.41
N ALA A 15 -25.63 -2.28 -3.96
CA ALA A 15 -26.89 -1.70 -4.40
C ALA A 15 -27.22 -0.38 -3.72
N GLN A 16 -26.68 -0.15 -2.51
CA GLN A 16 -27.11 0.94 -1.65
C GLN A 16 -25.97 1.83 -1.13
N ASP A 17 -24.70 1.42 -1.28
CA ASP A 17 -23.54 2.05 -0.60
C ASP A 17 -23.90 2.41 0.84
N PRO A 18 -24.06 1.40 1.71
CA PRO A 18 -24.68 1.53 3.01
C PRO A 18 -24.02 2.67 3.77
N ASP A 19 -24.85 3.66 4.08
CA ASP A 19 -24.49 4.75 4.96
C ASP A 19 -24.28 4.17 6.36
N VAL A 20 -23.02 3.97 6.74
CA VAL A 20 -22.67 3.55 8.10
C VAL A 20 -22.36 4.82 8.88
N SER A 21 -23.35 5.33 9.62
CA SER A 21 -23.22 6.49 10.51
C SER A 21 -23.00 7.86 9.83
N GLY A 22 -23.56 8.10 8.64
CA GLY A 22 -23.42 9.36 7.89
C GLY A 22 -22.23 9.38 6.92
N HIS A 23 -21.57 8.23 6.69
CA HIS A 23 -20.39 8.09 5.86
C HIS A 23 -20.50 6.89 4.90
N THR A 24 -20.15 7.14 3.64
CA THR A 24 -20.06 6.12 2.60
C THR A 24 -18.86 5.20 2.85
N VAL A 25 -19.06 3.89 2.70
CA VAL A 25 -17.98 2.89 2.82
C VAL A 25 -17.06 2.94 1.61
N LEU A 26 -17.59 3.30 0.45
CA LEU A 26 -16.86 3.36 -0.80
C LEU A 26 -16.19 4.72 -1.02
N ASP A 27 -15.01 4.69 -1.63
CA ASP A 27 -14.37 5.87 -2.20
C ASP A 27 -14.86 6.09 -3.63
N LYS A 28 -15.91 6.92 -3.76
CA LYS A 28 -16.59 7.19 -5.03
C LYS A 28 -15.69 7.95 -6.01
N GLU A 29 -14.82 8.82 -5.52
CA GLU A 29 -13.93 9.61 -6.36
C GLU A 29 -12.84 8.71 -6.94
N VAL A 30 -12.21 7.86 -6.12
CA VAL A 30 -11.24 6.86 -6.60
C VAL A 30 -11.91 5.85 -7.54
N HIS A 31 -13.11 5.38 -7.21
CA HIS A 31 -13.86 4.46 -8.09
C HIS A 31 -14.13 5.09 -9.45
N LYS A 32 -14.58 6.35 -9.49
CA LYS A 32 -14.82 7.08 -10.73
C LYS A 32 -13.53 7.32 -11.52
N ALA A 33 -12.42 7.63 -10.85
CA ALA A 33 -11.15 7.91 -11.49
C ALA A 33 -10.49 6.68 -12.13
N LEU A 34 -10.68 5.49 -11.54
CA LEU A 34 -10.00 4.27 -11.98
C LEU A 34 -10.85 3.36 -12.88
N THR A 35 -12.17 3.48 -12.83
CA THR A 35 -13.09 2.62 -13.60
C THR A 35 -12.98 2.87 -15.10
N GLY A 36 -12.83 1.80 -15.88
CA GLY A 36 -12.79 1.84 -17.35
C GLY A 36 -11.40 1.57 -17.90
N ASP A 37 -10.38 2.26 -17.37
CA ASP A 37 -9.00 2.11 -17.87
C ASP A 37 -8.13 1.24 -16.96
N THR A 38 -8.34 1.29 -15.63
CA THR A 38 -7.49 0.59 -14.65
C THR A 38 -8.22 -0.57 -13.99
N ILE A 39 -9.40 -0.30 -13.42
CA ILE A 39 -10.26 -1.31 -12.81
C ILE A 39 -11.57 -1.40 -13.60
N ASN A 40 -12.26 -2.54 -13.51
CA ASN A 40 -13.59 -2.73 -14.09
C ASN A 40 -13.68 -2.45 -15.61
N TRP A 41 -12.54 -2.49 -16.32
CA TRP A 41 -12.46 -2.30 -17.77
C TRP A 41 -13.11 -3.46 -18.56
N ASN A 42 -13.23 -4.63 -17.93
CA ASN A 42 -13.85 -5.81 -18.49
C ASN A 42 -15.14 -6.17 -17.74
N ALA A 43 -16.27 -6.12 -18.44
CA ALA A 43 -17.58 -6.42 -17.87
C ALA A 43 -17.78 -7.89 -17.47
N TYR A 44 -16.92 -8.81 -17.92
CA TYR A 44 -16.99 -10.24 -17.60
C TYR A 44 -16.21 -10.63 -16.33
N PHE A 45 -15.43 -9.70 -15.75
CA PHE A 45 -14.67 -9.95 -14.53
C PHE A 45 -15.39 -9.42 -13.29
N THR A 46 -14.94 -9.90 -12.12
CA THR A 46 -15.42 -9.42 -10.83
C THR A 46 -15.17 -7.91 -10.70
N ILE A 47 -16.21 -7.18 -10.32
CA ILE A 47 -16.11 -5.74 -10.09
C ILE A 47 -15.31 -5.49 -8.80
N LEU A 48 -14.34 -4.60 -8.90
CA LEU A 48 -13.54 -4.09 -7.80
C LEU A 48 -14.13 -2.77 -7.31
N LEU A 49 -14.30 -2.64 -6.00
CA LEU A 49 -14.82 -1.44 -5.35
C LEU A 49 -13.77 -0.89 -4.37
N PRO A 50 -13.21 0.31 -4.64
CA PRO A 50 -12.34 1.00 -3.71
C PRO A 50 -13.07 1.32 -2.40
N VAL A 51 -12.55 0.80 -1.29
CA VAL A 51 -13.03 1.10 0.05
C VAL A 51 -12.32 2.36 0.55
N ARG A 52 -13.08 3.25 1.18
CA ARG A 52 -12.54 4.48 1.73
C ARG A 52 -11.55 4.20 2.86
N THR A 53 -10.39 4.82 2.78
CA THR A 53 -9.39 4.81 3.86
C THR A 53 -9.27 6.22 4.46
N PRO A 54 -8.84 6.33 5.73
CA PRO A 54 -8.49 7.62 6.30
C PRO A 54 -7.39 8.26 5.45
N ALA A 55 -7.54 9.56 5.16
CA ALA A 55 -6.50 10.36 4.51
C ALA A 55 -5.43 10.79 5.53
N ASP A 56 -4.90 9.80 6.24
CA ASP A 56 -3.74 9.96 7.11
C ASP A 56 -2.49 9.38 6.45
N HIS A 57 -1.36 9.56 7.11
CA HIS A 57 -0.06 9.09 6.66
C HIS A 57 0.11 7.55 6.72
N ASN A 58 -0.97 6.79 6.93
CA ASN A 58 -0.98 5.33 7.10
C ASN A 58 -1.99 4.62 6.18
N CYS A 59 -2.52 5.31 5.16
CA CYS A 59 -3.54 4.81 4.26
C CYS A 59 -3.18 3.47 3.57
N LEU A 60 -1.89 3.22 3.28
CA LEU A 60 -1.41 1.94 2.75
C LEU A 60 -1.70 0.78 3.71
N SER A 61 -1.32 0.93 4.99
CA SER A 61 -1.57 -0.08 6.02
C SER A 61 -3.06 -0.25 6.30
N HIS A 62 -3.82 0.86 6.28
CA HIS A 62 -5.29 0.80 6.38
C HIS A 62 -5.89 -0.01 5.24
N SER A 63 -5.45 0.22 3.99
CA SER A 63 -5.97 -0.46 2.80
C SER A 63 -5.73 -1.97 2.87
N VAL A 64 -4.51 -2.39 3.21
CA VAL A 64 -4.17 -3.81 3.34
C VAL A 64 -4.93 -4.46 4.49
N SER A 65 -4.99 -3.78 5.64
CA SER A 65 -5.69 -4.28 6.82
C SER A 65 -7.20 -4.44 6.57
N LEU A 66 -7.82 -3.50 5.84
CA LEU A 66 -9.21 -3.61 5.41
C LEU A 66 -9.41 -4.77 4.43
N ALA A 67 -8.54 -4.92 3.44
CA ALA A 67 -8.65 -5.99 2.45
C ALA A 67 -8.53 -7.41 3.06
N ILE A 68 -7.75 -7.57 4.13
CA ILE A 68 -7.52 -8.86 4.78
C ILE A 68 -8.51 -9.11 5.93
N TRP A 69 -8.72 -8.11 6.80
CA TRP A 69 -9.44 -8.27 8.07
C TRP A 69 -10.72 -7.43 8.18
N GLY A 70 -11.02 -6.57 7.21
CA GLY A 70 -12.16 -5.65 7.30
C GLY A 70 -12.03 -4.59 8.40
N ALA A 71 -10.83 -4.38 8.90
CA ALA A 71 -10.54 -3.38 9.93
C ALA A 71 -9.34 -2.53 9.53
N GLN A 72 -9.36 -1.25 9.89
CA GLN A 72 -8.25 -0.33 9.68
C GLN A 72 -7.09 -0.65 10.63
N ASP A 73 -5.85 -0.38 10.20
CA ASP A 73 -4.65 -0.44 11.07
C ASP A 73 -4.54 0.76 12.03
N SER A 74 -5.60 1.09 12.77
CA SER A 74 -5.68 2.29 13.63
C SER A 74 -4.71 2.25 14.84
N ARG A 75 -4.06 1.11 15.08
CA ARG A 75 -3.05 0.92 16.14
C ARG A 75 -1.64 0.72 15.58
N TYR A 76 -1.44 0.98 14.29
CA TYR A 76 -0.14 0.88 13.59
C TYR A 76 0.52 -0.50 13.74
N LYS A 77 -0.25 -1.57 13.93
CA LYS A 77 0.29 -2.91 14.14
C LYS A 77 0.89 -3.46 12.86
N LEU A 78 0.23 -3.23 11.72
CA LEU A 78 0.78 -3.63 10.44
C LEU A 78 1.99 -2.76 10.08
N ARG A 79 1.90 -1.43 10.26
CA ARG A 79 3.06 -0.53 10.06
C ARG A 79 4.28 -0.92 10.91
N GLN A 80 4.09 -1.20 12.19
CA GLN A 80 5.16 -1.66 13.09
C GLN A 80 5.74 -3.00 12.64
N ALA A 81 4.91 -3.91 12.12
CA ALA A 81 5.40 -5.17 11.59
C ALA A 81 6.27 -4.97 10.33
N ILE A 82 5.91 -4.02 9.45
CA ILE A 82 6.72 -3.63 8.29
C ILE A 82 8.05 -3.03 8.76
N ALA A 83 8.03 -2.05 9.68
CA ALA A 83 9.23 -1.41 10.22
C ALA A 83 10.21 -2.43 10.83
N LYS A 84 9.68 -3.36 11.66
CA LYS A 84 10.46 -4.43 12.27
C LYS A 84 11.06 -5.37 11.23
N THR A 85 10.30 -5.67 10.17
CA THR A 85 10.71 -6.55 9.09
C THR A 85 11.82 -5.91 8.25
N MET A 86 11.69 -4.64 7.87
CA MET A 86 12.75 -3.91 7.16
C MET A 86 14.01 -3.72 8.01
N SER A 87 13.84 -3.57 9.33
CA SER A 87 14.96 -3.47 10.29
C SER A 87 15.56 -4.82 10.68
N SER A 88 15.08 -5.93 10.13
CA SER A 88 15.63 -7.26 10.40
C SER A 88 16.84 -7.57 9.51
N GLU A 89 17.49 -8.71 9.74
CA GLU A 89 18.58 -9.18 8.88
C GLU A 89 18.13 -9.38 7.42
N ILE A 90 16.95 -9.97 7.20
CA ILE A 90 16.41 -10.15 5.85
C ILE A 90 16.06 -8.80 5.19
N GLY A 91 15.64 -7.82 5.99
CA GLY A 91 15.37 -6.48 5.49
C GLY A 91 16.63 -5.74 5.03
N ARG A 92 17.66 -5.74 5.88
CA ARG A 92 18.95 -5.09 5.60
C ARG A 92 19.77 -5.74 4.48
N THR A 93 19.44 -6.98 4.12
CA THR A 93 20.10 -7.73 3.05
C THR A 93 19.18 -7.83 1.84
N TYR A 94 18.27 -8.80 1.83
CA TYR A 94 17.43 -9.15 0.69
C TYR A 94 16.52 -7.99 0.23
N PHE A 95 15.77 -7.35 1.14
CA PHE A 95 14.89 -6.25 0.72
C PHE A 95 15.65 -5.02 0.26
N ARG A 96 16.79 -4.72 0.90
CA ARG A 96 17.68 -3.66 0.43
C ARG A 96 18.22 -3.94 -0.97
N GLU A 97 18.62 -5.17 -1.27
CA GLU A 97 19.05 -5.57 -2.62
C GLU A 97 17.91 -5.44 -3.65
N CYS A 98 16.70 -5.86 -3.30
CA CYS A 98 15.52 -5.68 -4.15
C CYS A 98 15.23 -4.19 -4.40
N TYR A 99 15.31 -3.36 -3.36
CA TYR A 99 15.16 -1.91 -3.48
C TYR A 99 16.20 -1.30 -4.41
N THR A 100 17.49 -1.64 -4.24
CA THR A 100 18.56 -1.14 -5.12
C THR A 100 18.32 -1.53 -6.58
N LYS A 101 17.92 -2.77 -6.85
CA LYS A 101 17.59 -3.23 -8.22
C LYS A 101 16.42 -2.43 -8.80
N ALA A 102 15.34 -2.27 -8.02
CA ALA A 102 14.18 -1.50 -8.45
C ALA A 102 14.53 -0.03 -8.73
N GLN A 103 15.42 0.58 -7.94
CA GLN A 103 15.89 1.94 -8.18
C GLN A 103 16.70 2.07 -9.48
N VAL A 104 17.62 1.12 -9.74
CA VAL A 104 18.39 1.10 -10.99
C VAL A 104 17.47 0.92 -12.21
N GLU A 105 16.47 0.06 -12.11
CA GLU A 105 15.46 -0.13 -13.17
C GLU A 105 14.63 1.14 -13.39
N ARG A 106 14.20 1.83 -12.32
CA ARG A 106 13.51 3.12 -12.42
C ARG A 106 14.37 4.18 -13.08
N ASP A 107 15.62 4.35 -12.67
CA ASP A 107 16.54 5.32 -13.29
C ASP A 107 16.73 5.04 -14.79
N GLN A 108 16.84 3.77 -15.16
CA GLN A 108 16.96 3.35 -16.55
C GLN A 108 15.72 3.70 -17.38
N LEU A 109 14.52 3.64 -16.80
CA LEU A 109 13.28 4.02 -17.45
C LEU A 109 13.12 5.53 -17.57
N ASP A 110 13.44 6.28 -16.50
CA ASP A 110 13.19 7.71 -16.42
C ASP A 110 14.28 8.55 -17.12
N PHE A 111 15.55 8.11 -17.04
CA PHE A 111 16.71 8.86 -17.52
C PHE A 111 17.46 8.15 -18.66
N GLY A 112 17.09 6.92 -19.01
CA GLY A 112 17.78 6.15 -20.05
C GLY A 112 19.12 5.56 -19.63
N SER A 113 19.53 5.74 -18.37
CA SER A 113 20.72 5.13 -17.78
C SER A 113 20.62 5.08 -16.25
N PRO A 114 21.28 4.13 -15.57
CA PRO A 114 21.36 4.12 -14.11
C PRO A 114 22.08 5.36 -13.58
N ILE A 115 21.59 5.92 -12.46
CA ILE A 115 22.32 6.97 -11.74
C ILE A 115 23.36 6.29 -10.84
N GLU A 116 24.64 6.59 -11.07
CA GLU A 116 25.72 6.09 -10.22
C GLU A 116 25.57 6.62 -8.80
N ARG A 117 25.56 5.69 -7.84
CA ARG A 117 25.50 5.98 -6.40
C ARG A 117 26.58 5.18 -5.68
N SER A 118 27.29 5.85 -4.78
CA SER A 118 28.27 5.23 -3.88
C SER A 118 27.61 4.32 -2.84
N PRO A 119 28.37 3.40 -2.21
CA PRO A 119 27.86 2.56 -1.11
C PRO A 119 27.27 3.37 0.05
N GLU A 120 27.82 4.54 0.34
CA GLU A 120 27.35 5.46 1.37
C GLU A 120 26.00 6.08 1.00
N GLU A 121 25.80 6.44 -0.26
CA GLU A 121 24.54 6.98 -0.77
C GLU A 121 23.43 5.93 -0.74
N TRP A 122 23.72 4.70 -1.16
CA TRP A 122 22.79 3.59 -1.02
C TRP A 122 22.43 3.29 0.43
N SER A 123 23.38 3.46 1.35
CA SER A 123 23.14 3.26 2.79
C SER A 123 22.26 4.37 3.35
N ARG A 124 22.48 5.61 2.92
CA ARG A 124 21.68 6.76 3.31
C ARG A 124 20.25 6.68 2.78
N GLU A 125 20.05 6.36 1.50
CA GLU A 125 18.71 6.17 0.93
C GLU A 125 17.94 5.07 1.67
N TRP A 126 18.57 3.92 1.91
CA TRP A 126 17.91 2.85 2.66
C TRP A 126 17.52 3.27 4.08
N GLN A 127 18.37 4.08 4.75
CA GLN A 127 18.03 4.61 6.06
C GLN A 127 16.83 5.57 5.99
N GLN A 128 16.72 6.39 4.94
CA GLN A 128 15.55 7.25 4.74
C GLN A 128 14.26 6.44 4.60
N GLU A 129 14.29 5.33 3.84
CA GLU A 129 13.14 4.42 3.73
C GLU A 129 12.74 3.82 5.09
N LEU A 130 13.72 3.43 5.91
CA LEU A 130 13.46 2.95 7.27
C LEU A 130 12.83 4.03 8.15
N ASP A 131 13.33 5.25 8.07
CA ASP A 131 12.84 6.39 8.84
C ASP A 131 11.39 6.72 8.45
N LEU A 132 11.05 6.67 7.15
CA LEU A 132 9.67 6.85 6.66
C LEU A 132 8.70 5.84 7.27
N VAL A 133 9.06 4.56 7.31
CA VAL A 133 8.17 3.52 7.86
C VAL A 133 8.03 3.67 9.39
N GLN A 134 9.09 4.11 10.07
CA GLN A 134 9.11 4.28 11.53
C GLN A 134 8.37 5.54 12.00
N ASP A 135 8.43 6.64 11.25
CA ASP A 135 7.76 7.89 11.58
C ASP A 135 6.28 7.86 11.17
N HIS A 136 5.38 7.76 12.14
CA HIS A 136 3.94 7.74 11.90
C HIS A 136 3.37 9.05 11.30
N GLY A 137 4.14 10.13 11.28
CA GLY A 137 3.80 11.39 10.62
C GLY A 137 4.18 11.46 9.14
N GLN A 138 4.92 10.47 8.62
CA GLN A 138 5.33 10.43 7.20
C GLN A 138 4.44 9.47 6.41
N SER A 139 4.11 9.87 5.18
CA SER A 139 3.35 8.99 4.28
C SER A 139 4.22 7.79 3.92
N LEU A 140 3.65 6.61 4.16
CA LEU A 140 4.08 5.37 3.53
C LEU A 140 3.60 5.29 2.07
#